data_AF-A0A260A8U9-F1
#
_entry.id   AF-A0A260A8U9-F1
#
_cell.length_a   1.000
_cell.length_b   1.000
_cell.length_c   1.000
_cell.angle_alpha   90.00
_cell.angle_beta   90.00
_cell.angle_gamma   90.00
#
_symmetry.space_group_name_H-M   'P 1'
#
loop_
_entity.id
_entity.type
_entity.pdbx_description
1 polymer ?
#
loop_
_entity_poly.entity_id
_entity_poly.type
_entity_poly.pdbx_seq_one_letter_code
_entity_poly.pdbx_strand_id
1 'polypeptide(L)'
;MISRICVLATASVLLALTACGSSEPKREIPEGIPPGPGTEVPLIDFNAPGRTADLLLAWAEPQTDALGISVTALASYGHAAAIMTETDPDCGIAWTTLAGIGYIESRHGTYQGSSVQPDGLVAPPIRGIPLDGGPGVAEIPDTDGGVMDGDAEFDRAMGPMQFIPETWKKWGVDANGDGIADPDNIDDAALTAARYLCARGGDLRTAQGWETALMAYNLSGQYLRDVRDRAAAYSVGTRP
;
A
#
# COMPACT_ATOMS: atom_id res chain seq x y z
N MET A 1 -65.75 -33.74 -50.63
CA MET A 1 -65.75 -33.10 -49.30
C MET A 1 -64.57 -33.62 -48.52
N ILE A 2 -63.74 -32.71 -48.01
CA ILE A 2 -63.08 -32.67 -46.69
C ILE A 2 -61.78 -31.88 -46.85
N SER A 3 -61.88 -30.62 -46.42
CA SER A 3 -60.80 -29.64 -46.30
C SER A 3 -59.89 -30.05 -45.14
N ARG A 4 -58.56 -30.09 -45.37
CA ARG A 4 -57.58 -30.25 -44.29
C ARG A 4 -57.04 -28.87 -43.91
N ILE A 5 -57.49 -28.41 -42.74
CA ILE A 5 -57.05 -27.18 -42.09
C ILE A 5 -55.62 -27.39 -41.56
N CYS A 6 -54.70 -26.55 -41.99
CA CYS A 6 -53.36 -26.42 -41.41
C CYS A 6 -53.48 -25.55 -40.15
N VAL A 7 -53.23 -26.12 -38.97
CA VAL A 7 -53.08 -25.35 -37.72
C VAL A 7 -51.59 -25.13 -37.50
N LEU A 8 -51.14 -23.88 -37.68
CA LEU A 8 -49.81 -23.42 -37.29
C LEU A 8 -49.80 -23.22 -35.77
N ALA A 9 -49.06 -24.06 -35.05
CA ALA A 9 -48.75 -23.85 -33.64
C ALA A 9 -47.53 -22.92 -33.55
N THR A 10 -47.74 -21.68 -33.12
CA THR A 10 -46.65 -20.75 -32.79
C THR A 10 -46.04 -21.14 -31.45
N ALA A 11 -44.81 -21.65 -31.47
CA ALA A 11 -44.01 -21.92 -30.27
C ALA A 11 -43.44 -20.61 -29.72
N SER A 12 -43.95 -20.15 -28.59
CA SER A 12 -43.40 -19.02 -27.83
C SER A 12 -42.15 -19.49 -27.07
N VAL A 13 -40.96 -19.09 -27.54
CA VAL A 13 -39.70 -19.32 -26.82
C VAL A 13 -39.57 -18.28 -25.71
N LEU A 14 -39.73 -18.68 -24.45
CA LEU A 14 -39.29 -17.87 -23.31
C LEU A 14 -37.76 -17.94 -23.23
N LEU A 15 -37.07 -16.85 -23.57
CA LEU A 15 -35.67 -16.66 -23.17
C LEU A 15 -35.64 -16.40 -21.66
N ALA A 16 -35.25 -17.40 -20.88
CA ALA A 16 -34.83 -17.19 -19.50
C ALA A 16 -33.46 -16.50 -19.52
N LEU A 17 -33.42 -15.21 -19.18
CA LEU A 17 -32.20 -14.50 -18.86
C LEU A 17 -31.66 -15.07 -17.55
N THR A 18 -30.80 -16.09 -17.62
CA THR A 18 -29.95 -16.49 -16.50
C THR A 18 -28.97 -15.35 -16.24
N ALA A 19 -29.30 -14.50 -15.28
CA ALA A 19 -28.33 -13.61 -14.66
C ALA A 19 -27.25 -14.49 -14.02
N CYS A 20 -26.08 -14.58 -14.64
CA CYS A 20 -24.87 -15.08 -13.99
C CYS A 20 -24.48 -14.08 -12.90
N GLY A 21 -25.18 -14.09 -11.77
CA GLY A 21 -24.69 -13.50 -10.55
C GLY A 21 -23.55 -14.37 -10.05
N SER A 22 -22.31 -13.94 -10.21
CA SER A 22 -21.15 -14.58 -9.62
C SER A 22 -21.30 -14.50 -8.10
N SER A 23 -21.81 -15.57 -7.50
CA SER A 23 -21.79 -15.77 -6.05
C SER A 23 -20.41 -16.29 -5.64
N GLU A 24 -19.35 -15.50 -5.87
CA GLU A 24 -18.09 -15.81 -5.21
C GLU A 24 -18.31 -15.63 -3.70
N PRO A 25 -18.03 -16.65 -2.87
CA PRO A 25 -18.14 -16.53 -1.44
C PRO A 25 -17.22 -15.40 -0.95
N LYS A 26 -17.73 -14.55 -0.07
CA LYS A 26 -16.95 -13.47 0.54
C LYS A 26 -15.72 -14.09 1.20
N ARG A 27 -14.52 -13.66 0.80
CA ARG A 27 -13.27 -14.14 1.40
C ARG A 27 -13.25 -13.73 2.87
N GLU A 28 -12.98 -14.69 3.74
CA GLU A 28 -12.80 -14.44 5.17
C GLU A 28 -11.46 -13.76 5.40
N ILE A 29 -11.46 -12.64 6.15
CA ILE A 29 -10.26 -11.87 6.47
C ILE A 29 -9.69 -12.41 7.79
N PRO A 30 -8.46 -12.93 7.81
CA PRO A 30 -7.85 -13.46 9.03
C PRO A 30 -7.64 -12.38 10.09
N GLU A 31 -7.80 -12.75 11.36
CA GLU A 31 -7.59 -11.85 12.50
C GLU A 31 -6.18 -11.96 13.14
N GLY A 32 -5.28 -12.72 12.53
CA GLY A 32 -3.92 -12.95 13.06
C GLY A 32 -3.05 -11.69 13.11
N ILE A 33 -2.10 -11.67 14.05
CA ILE A 33 -0.99 -10.71 14.09
C ILE A 33 0.33 -11.49 14.10
N PRO A 34 1.27 -11.21 13.17
CA PRO A 34 1.12 -10.27 12.06
C PRO A 34 0.09 -10.75 11.03
N PRO A 35 -0.46 -9.84 10.22
CA PRO A 35 -1.25 -10.19 9.03
C PRO A 35 -0.47 -11.09 8.05
N GLY A 36 -1.19 -11.83 7.22
CA GLY A 36 -0.57 -12.70 6.22
C GLY A 36 0.28 -11.92 5.20
N PRO A 37 1.28 -12.57 4.58
CA PRO A 37 2.22 -11.90 3.68
C PRO A 37 1.61 -11.55 2.31
N GLY A 38 0.43 -12.08 1.98
CA GLY A 38 -0.20 -11.93 0.67
C GLY A 38 0.41 -12.82 -0.40
N THR A 39 0.13 -12.49 -1.67
CA THR A 39 0.75 -13.15 -2.82
C THR A 39 2.27 -13.03 -2.72
N GLU A 40 2.97 -14.15 -2.92
CA GLU A 40 4.43 -14.22 -2.90
C GLU A 40 5.02 -13.23 -3.92
N VAL A 41 6.00 -12.44 -3.48
CA VAL A 41 6.70 -11.47 -4.34
C VAL A 41 7.84 -12.20 -5.06
N PRO A 42 7.93 -12.10 -6.40
CA PRO A 42 9.05 -12.66 -7.15
C PRO A 42 10.40 -12.10 -6.69
N LEU A 43 11.44 -12.94 -6.71
CA LEU A 43 12.81 -12.47 -6.56
C LEU A 43 13.18 -11.57 -7.75
N ILE A 44 13.85 -10.46 -7.46
CA ILE A 44 14.26 -9.46 -8.45
C ILE A 44 15.74 -9.11 -8.25
N ASP A 45 16.40 -8.70 -9.34
CA ASP A 45 17.70 -8.05 -9.25
C ASP A 45 17.48 -6.55 -8.98
N PHE A 46 17.48 -6.18 -7.70
CA PHE A 46 17.32 -4.78 -7.29
C PHE A 46 18.57 -3.92 -7.53
N ASN A 47 19.66 -4.48 -8.07
CA ASN A 47 20.83 -3.73 -8.53
C ASN A 47 20.82 -3.51 -10.05
N ALA A 48 19.78 -3.97 -10.75
CA ALA A 48 19.64 -3.74 -12.17
C ALA A 48 19.48 -2.24 -12.49
N PRO A 49 19.86 -1.77 -13.70
CA PRO A 49 19.69 -0.38 -14.08
C PRO A 49 18.22 0.05 -14.16
N GLY A 50 17.96 1.31 -13.77
CA GLY A 50 16.64 1.92 -13.84
C GLY A 50 15.79 1.67 -12.60
N ARG A 51 14.49 1.97 -12.69
CA ARG A 51 13.53 1.77 -11.60
C ARG A 51 13.22 0.29 -11.42
N THR A 52 13.91 -0.38 -10.51
CA THR A 52 13.81 -1.84 -10.33
C THR A 52 12.45 -2.33 -9.83
N ALA A 53 11.61 -1.43 -9.28
CA ALA A 53 10.20 -1.74 -9.02
C ALA A 53 9.41 -2.11 -10.29
N ASP A 54 9.86 -1.68 -11.49
CA ASP A 54 9.22 -2.04 -12.76
C ASP A 54 9.27 -3.56 -13.05
N LEU A 55 10.24 -4.27 -12.47
CA LEU A 55 10.35 -5.72 -12.57
C LEU A 55 9.15 -6.46 -11.93
N LEU A 56 8.38 -5.77 -11.08
CA LEU A 56 7.22 -6.31 -10.40
C LEU A 56 5.88 -5.89 -11.01
N LEU A 57 5.85 -5.15 -12.12
CA LEU A 57 4.59 -4.72 -12.75
C LEU A 57 3.72 -5.90 -13.16
N ALA A 58 4.30 -6.94 -13.76
CA ALA A 58 3.58 -8.15 -14.16
C ALA A 58 3.03 -8.95 -12.97
N TRP A 59 3.65 -8.82 -11.80
CA TRP A 59 3.14 -9.40 -10.55
C TRP A 59 2.01 -8.55 -9.96
N ALA A 60 2.13 -7.22 -10.02
CA ALA A 60 1.15 -6.30 -9.45
C ALA A 60 -0.16 -6.25 -10.27
N GLU A 61 -0.07 -6.16 -11.59
CA GLU A 61 -1.18 -5.94 -12.52
C GLU A 61 -2.42 -6.85 -12.30
N PRO A 62 -2.31 -8.19 -12.18
CA PRO A 62 -3.50 -9.03 -12.01
C PRO A 62 -4.23 -8.85 -10.66
N GLN A 63 -3.66 -8.11 -9.72
CA GLN A 63 -4.15 -7.97 -8.35
C GLN A 63 -4.78 -6.60 -8.08
N THR A 64 -4.49 -5.59 -8.91
CA THR A 64 -4.80 -4.18 -8.63
C THR A 64 -6.28 -3.90 -8.45
N ASP A 65 -7.13 -4.50 -9.29
CA ASP A 65 -8.57 -4.29 -9.23
C ASP A 65 -9.15 -4.87 -7.95
N ALA A 66 -8.72 -6.07 -7.55
CA ALA A 66 -9.19 -6.69 -6.32
C ALA A 66 -8.74 -5.91 -5.08
N LEU A 67 -7.52 -5.37 -5.09
CA LEU A 67 -6.91 -4.68 -3.95
C LEU A 67 -7.26 -3.19 -3.88
N GLY A 68 -7.61 -2.56 -5.01
CA GLY A 68 -7.82 -1.11 -5.09
C GLY A 68 -6.53 -0.30 -4.93
N ILE A 69 -5.42 -0.86 -5.39
CA ILE A 69 -4.08 -0.26 -5.35
C ILE A 69 -3.61 -0.10 -6.79
N SER A 70 -3.02 1.03 -7.17
CA SER A 70 -2.46 1.20 -8.52
C SER A 70 -1.32 0.20 -8.76
N VAL A 71 -1.08 -0.14 -10.03
CA VAL A 71 0.02 -1.07 -10.40
C VAL A 71 1.35 -0.56 -9.85
N THR A 72 1.63 0.73 -10.02
CA THR A 72 2.85 1.38 -9.53
C THR A 72 2.97 1.28 -8.01
N ALA A 73 1.94 1.65 -7.25
CA ALA A 73 2.00 1.61 -5.79
C ALA A 73 2.18 0.17 -5.27
N LEU A 74 1.46 -0.79 -5.84
CA LEU A 74 1.58 -2.19 -5.44
C LEU A 74 2.97 -2.74 -5.75
N ALA A 75 3.50 -2.47 -6.95
CA ALA A 75 4.86 -2.84 -7.33
C ALA A 75 5.90 -2.23 -6.37
N SER A 76 5.70 -0.99 -5.92
CA SER A 76 6.60 -0.29 -4.98
C SER A 76 6.62 -0.96 -3.59
N TYR A 77 5.46 -1.37 -3.07
CA TYR A 77 5.39 -2.14 -1.81
C TYR A 77 6.03 -3.53 -1.93
N GLY A 78 5.78 -4.22 -3.05
CA GLY A 78 6.44 -5.49 -3.36
C GLY A 78 7.96 -5.33 -3.45
N HIS A 79 8.42 -4.28 -4.12
CA HIS A 79 9.83 -3.95 -4.32
C HIS A 79 10.56 -3.76 -2.99
N ALA A 80 9.97 -2.95 -2.10
CA ALA A 80 10.50 -2.74 -0.76
C ALA A 80 10.60 -4.05 0.04
N ALA A 81 9.59 -4.90 0.00
CA ALA A 81 9.61 -6.20 0.69
C ALA A 81 10.65 -7.17 0.08
N ALA A 82 10.80 -7.18 -1.24
CA ALA A 82 11.80 -7.99 -1.93
C ALA A 82 13.24 -7.57 -1.55
N ILE A 83 13.53 -6.26 -1.52
CA ILE A 83 14.83 -5.75 -1.07
C ILE A 83 15.10 -6.14 0.37
N MET A 84 14.13 -6.00 1.27
CA MET A 84 14.31 -6.36 2.68
C MET A 84 14.52 -7.87 2.87
N THR A 85 13.90 -8.71 2.04
CA THR A 85 14.12 -10.17 2.08
C THR A 85 15.60 -10.52 1.80
N GLU A 86 16.25 -9.78 0.91
CA GLU A 86 17.66 -10.01 0.55
C GLU A 86 18.65 -9.30 1.51
N THR A 87 18.29 -8.12 2.01
CA THR A 87 19.21 -7.26 2.79
C THR A 87 19.09 -7.41 4.30
N ASP A 88 17.93 -7.85 4.80
CA ASP A 88 17.65 -8.14 6.22
C ASP A 88 16.63 -9.30 6.34
N PRO A 89 17.05 -10.54 6.00
CA PRO A 89 16.14 -11.69 5.89
C PRO A 89 15.48 -12.07 7.22
N ASP A 90 16.06 -11.70 8.36
CA ASP A 90 15.51 -11.98 9.69
C ASP A 90 14.33 -11.05 10.03
N CYS A 91 14.19 -9.91 9.35
CA CYS A 91 13.07 -8.99 9.57
C CYS A 91 11.72 -9.57 9.13
N GLY A 92 11.66 -10.16 7.93
CA GLY A 92 10.44 -10.76 7.40
C GLY A 92 9.26 -9.80 7.17
N ILE A 93 9.52 -8.53 6.84
CA ILE A 93 8.46 -7.57 6.49
C ILE A 93 7.70 -8.01 5.22
N ALA A 94 6.37 -7.97 5.27
CA ALA A 94 5.51 -8.25 4.12
C ALA A 94 5.02 -6.97 3.41
N TRP A 95 4.84 -7.06 2.09
CA TRP A 95 4.27 -5.95 1.29
C TRP A 95 2.88 -5.54 1.76
N THR A 96 2.10 -6.47 2.33
CA THR A 96 0.76 -6.19 2.88
C THR A 96 0.81 -5.22 4.05
N THR A 97 1.86 -5.25 4.87
CA THR A 97 2.06 -4.29 5.97
C THR A 97 2.34 -2.88 5.42
N LEU A 98 3.22 -2.78 4.42
CA LEU A 98 3.52 -1.50 3.76
C LEU A 98 2.29 -0.92 3.05
N ALA A 99 1.52 -1.78 2.35
CA ALA A 99 0.25 -1.39 1.75
C ALA A 99 -0.77 -0.95 2.81
N GLY A 100 -0.85 -1.65 3.94
CA GLY A 100 -1.71 -1.26 5.06
C GLY A 100 -1.41 0.15 5.55
N ILE A 101 -0.14 0.45 5.79
CA ILE A 101 0.34 1.80 6.16
C ILE A 101 -0.01 2.80 5.07
N GLY A 102 0.37 2.54 3.82
CA GLY A 102 0.11 3.47 2.71
C GLY A 102 -1.38 3.77 2.49
N TYR A 103 -2.28 2.82 2.77
CA TYR A 103 -3.72 3.12 2.77
C TYR A 103 -4.10 4.11 3.86
N ILE A 104 -3.66 3.85 5.10
CA ILE A 104 -4.01 4.66 6.27
C ILE A 104 -3.47 6.07 6.12
N GLU A 105 -2.21 6.21 5.68
CA GLU A 105 -1.52 7.48 5.55
C GLU A 105 -2.06 8.33 4.39
N SER A 106 -2.27 7.74 3.21
CA SER A 106 -2.48 8.53 1.99
C SER A 106 -3.42 7.90 0.97
N ARG A 107 -4.13 6.82 1.34
CA ARG A 107 -4.93 6.03 0.39
C ARG A 107 -4.06 5.59 -0.80
N HIS A 108 -2.85 5.10 -0.53
CA HIS A 108 -1.86 4.69 -1.53
C HIS A 108 -1.42 5.83 -2.47
N GLY A 109 -1.15 7.02 -1.93
CA GLY A 109 -0.73 8.18 -2.70
C GLY A 109 -1.86 8.86 -3.49
N THR A 110 -3.12 8.63 -3.12
CA THR A 110 -4.29 9.19 -3.82
C THR A 110 -5.09 10.22 -3.02
N TYR A 111 -4.56 10.63 -1.87
CA TYR A 111 -5.24 11.57 -0.98
C TYR A 111 -5.28 12.99 -1.54
N GLN A 112 -6.40 13.70 -1.33
CA GLN A 112 -6.64 15.09 -1.74
C GLN A 112 -6.37 15.40 -3.23
N GLY A 113 -6.69 14.45 -4.12
CA GLY A 113 -6.53 14.64 -5.57
C GLY A 113 -5.14 14.32 -6.10
N SER A 114 -4.25 13.83 -5.22
CA SER A 114 -2.95 13.29 -5.60
C SER A 114 -3.11 11.98 -6.38
N SER A 115 -2.08 11.64 -7.14
CA SER A 115 -1.99 10.36 -7.84
C SER A 115 -0.55 9.93 -7.99
N VAL A 116 -0.32 8.62 -7.93
CA VAL A 116 0.97 7.99 -8.18
C VAL A 116 1.21 7.95 -9.70
N GLN A 117 2.25 8.64 -10.15
CA GLN A 117 2.68 8.66 -11.55
C GLN A 117 3.44 7.38 -11.92
N PRO A 118 3.65 7.10 -13.22
CA PRO A 118 4.36 5.89 -13.66
C PRO A 118 5.77 5.71 -13.09
N ASP A 119 6.47 6.80 -12.81
CA ASP A 119 7.81 6.85 -12.21
C ASP A 119 7.82 6.78 -10.67
N GLY A 120 6.66 6.59 -10.05
CA GLY A 120 6.49 6.53 -8.60
C GLY A 120 6.27 7.88 -7.92
N LEU A 121 6.42 9.01 -8.63
CA LEU A 121 6.19 10.33 -8.04
C LEU A 121 4.71 10.51 -7.68
N VAL A 122 4.44 11.00 -6.46
CA VAL A 122 3.07 11.36 -6.04
C VAL A 122 2.84 12.85 -6.27
N ALA A 123 1.87 13.16 -7.14
CA ALA A 123 1.58 14.54 -7.56
C ALA A 123 0.08 14.87 -7.52
N PRO A 124 -0.32 16.07 -7.02
CA PRO A 124 0.51 16.98 -6.22
C PRO A 124 1.07 16.33 -4.94
N PRO A 125 2.12 16.91 -4.33
CA PRO A 125 2.67 16.41 -3.07
C PRO A 125 1.62 16.34 -1.96
N ILE A 126 1.71 15.31 -1.11
CA ILE A 126 0.84 15.15 0.05
C ILE A 126 1.56 15.72 1.26
N ARG A 127 0.95 16.73 1.89
CA ARG A 127 1.44 17.32 3.14
C ARG A 127 0.37 17.19 4.22
N GLY A 128 0.77 16.68 5.37
CA GLY A 128 -0.07 16.57 6.54
C GLY A 128 -0.45 17.94 7.12
N ILE A 129 -1.31 17.90 8.14
CA ILE A 129 -1.55 19.07 8.99
C ILE A 129 -0.24 19.47 9.72
N PRO A 130 -0.06 20.75 10.09
CA PRO A 130 1.07 21.12 10.93
C PRO A 130 0.95 20.41 12.29
N LEU A 131 2.08 19.92 12.78
CA LEU A 131 2.18 19.21 14.05
C LEU A 131 2.33 20.22 15.20
N ASP A 132 1.26 20.97 15.44
CA ASP A 132 1.23 22.16 16.31
C ASP A 132 0.83 21.89 17.78
N GLY A 133 0.65 20.62 18.15
CA GLY A 133 0.19 20.25 19.49
C GLY A 133 -1.31 20.45 19.75
N GLY A 134 -2.10 20.72 18.71
CA GLY A 134 -3.55 20.78 18.79
C GLY A 134 -4.21 19.48 19.26
N PRO A 135 -5.55 19.45 19.48
CA PRO A 135 -6.23 18.28 20.01
C PRO A 135 -6.02 17.02 19.16
N GLY A 136 -5.29 16.05 19.71
CA GLY A 136 -4.99 14.78 19.04
C GLY A 136 -3.83 14.85 18.03
N VAL A 137 -3.08 15.96 18.01
CA VAL A 137 -1.93 16.19 17.13
C VAL A 137 -0.67 16.26 17.98
N ALA A 138 0.42 15.63 17.56
CA ALA A 138 1.72 15.78 18.22
C ALA A 138 2.24 17.22 18.04
N GLU A 139 3.01 17.72 19.00
CA GLU A 139 3.74 18.98 18.86
C GLU A 139 5.16 18.67 18.36
N ILE A 140 5.48 19.03 17.11
CA ILE A 140 6.78 18.87 16.48
C ILE A 140 7.13 20.20 15.77
N PRO A 141 7.94 21.05 16.42
CA PRO A 141 8.43 22.29 15.81
C PRO A 141 9.27 22.02 14.56
N ASP A 142 9.39 23.01 13.67
CA ASP A 142 10.23 22.95 12.47
C ASP A 142 11.65 22.44 12.76
N THR A 143 12.13 21.50 11.94
CA THR A 143 13.46 20.90 12.08
C THR A 143 14.43 21.22 10.94
N ASP A 144 13.97 21.86 9.86
CA ASP A 144 14.78 22.07 8.67
C ASP A 144 14.62 23.44 7.98
N GLY A 145 13.83 24.35 8.54
CA GLY A 145 13.54 25.66 7.96
C GLY A 145 12.47 25.61 6.87
N GLY A 146 11.59 24.61 6.89
CA GLY A 146 10.57 24.35 5.88
C GLY A 146 11.12 23.86 4.54
N VAL A 147 12.31 23.25 4.53
CA VAL A 147 13.01 22.82 3.31
C VAL A 147 12.34 21.60 2.69
N MET A 148 11.95 20.60 3.48
CA MET A 148 11.35 19.37 2.95
C MET A 148 9.82 19.44 2.81
N ASP A 149 9.15 20.05 3.80
CA ASP A 149 7.69 20.01 3.91
C ASP A 149 6.98 21.33 3.58
N GLY A 150 7.74 22.43 3.46
CA GLY A 150 7.25 23.77 3.14
C GLY A 150 6.71 24.57 4.32
N ASP A 151 6.87 24.12 5.57
CA ASP A 151 6.41 24.83 6.76
C ASP A 151 7.59 25.20 7.67
N ALA A 152 7.78 26.50 7.92
CA ALA A 152 8.90 27.00 8.71
C ALA A 152 8.55 27.22 10.20
N GLU A 153 7.36 26.79 10.65
CA GLU A 153 6.92 26.89 12.04
C GLU A 153 6.81 25.51 12.70
N PHE A 154 6.13 24.56 12.04
CA PHE A 154 5.93 23.20 12.54
C PHE A 154 6.10 22.17 11.41
N ASP A 155 6.79 21.07 11.71
CA ASP A 155 6.96 19.99 10.75
C ASP A 155 5.60 19.39 10.35
N ARG A 156 5.52 18.90 9.11
CA ARG A 156 4.39 18.19 8.52
C ARG A 156 4.83 16.84 8.00
N ALA A 157 3.91 15.87 8.08
CA ALA A 157 4.10 14.59 7.43
C ALA A 157 4.11 14.74 5.89
N MET A 158 4.99 14.01 5.21
CA MET A 158 5.28 14.16 3.78
C MET A 158 4.99 12.88 2.99
N GLY A 159 4.46 13.05 1.79
CA GLY A 159 4.36 12.01 0.78
C GLY A 159 3.41 10.87 1.11
N PRO A 160 3.43 9.78 0.31
CA PRO A 160 2.47 8.67 0.42
C PRO A 160 2.60 7.86 1.71
N MET A 161 3.74 7.95 2.40
CA MET A 161 3.97 7.23 3.67
C MET A 161 4.06 8.17 4.88
N GLN A 162 3.79 9.47 4.69
CA GLN A 162 3.62 10.47 5.76
C GLN A 162 4.80 10.54 6.74
N PHE A 163 6.04 10.52 6.22
CA PHE A 163 7.23 10.74 7.03
C PHE A 163 7.39 12.20 7.43
N ILE A 164 7.81 12.46 8.67
CA ILE A 164 8.23 13.80 9.11
C ILE A 164 9.71 14.05 8.74
N PRO A 165 10.13 15.33 8.54
CA PRO A 165 11.48 15.69 8.09
C PRO A 165 12.62 15.04 8.88
N GLU A 166 12.59 15.06 10.21
CA GLU A 166 13.66 14.46 11.02
C GLU A 166 13.82 12.95 10.77
N THR A 167 12.69 12.23 10.62
CA THR A 167 12.72 10.78 10.33
C THR A 167 13.24 10.54 8.92
N TRP A 168 12.79 11.32 7.94
CA TRP A 168 13.27 11.22 6.57
C TRP A 168 14.77 11.45 6.47
N LYS A 169 15.28 12.50 7.12
CA LYS A 169 16.72 12.81 7.17
C LYS A 169 17.59 11.67 7.69
N LYS A 170 17.05 10.83 8.58
CA LYS A 170 17.76 9.71 9.19
C LYS A 170 17.62 8.40 8.40
N TRP A 171 16.46 8.18 7.79
CA TRP A 171 16.09 6.87 7.23
C TRP A 171 15.89 6.85 5.73
N GLY A 172 15.67 8.01 5.11
CA GLY A 172 15.37 8.17 3.69
C GLY A 172 16.38 7.46 2.80
N VAL A 173 15.86 6.76 1.80
CA VAL A 173 16.66 6.07 0.79
C VAL A 173 16.07 6.31 -0.59
N ASP A 174 16.96 6.47 -1.56
CA ASP A 174 16.66 6.39 -2.99
C ASP A 174 16.44 4.91 -3.34
N ALA A 175 15.23 4.57 -3.77
CA ALA A 175 14.82 3.24 -4.16
C ALA A 175 14.36 3.16 -5.62
N ASN A 176 14.16 4.29 -6.30
CA ASN A 176 13.88 4.33 -7.74
C ASN A 176 15.15 4.43 -8.61
N GLY A 177 16.32 4.68 -8.00
CA GLY A 177 17.63 4.70 -8.62
C GLY A 177 17.98 6.00 -9.36
N ASP A 178 17.30 7.11 -9.07
CA ASP A 178 17.52 8.40 -9.73
C ASP A 178 18.60 9.29 -9.06
N GLY A 179 19.12 8.86 -7.91
CA GLY A 179 20.13 9.56 -7.11
C GLY A 179 19.57 10.49 -6.04
N ILE A 180 18.24 10.56 -5.85
CA ILE A 180 17.56 11.45 -4.92
C ILE A 180 16.66 10.61 -4.01
N ALA A 181 16.79 10.77 -2.69
CA ALA A 181 15.82 10.22 -1.75
C ALA A 181 14.65 11.22 -1.57
N ASP A 182 13.57 11.02 -2.30
CA ASP A 182 12.40 11.90 -2.33
C ASP A 182 11.23 11.33 -1.50
N PRO A 183 10.78 12.01 -0.42
CA PRO A 183 9.65 11.52 0.38
C PRO A 183 8.35 11.46 -0.41
N ASP A 184 8.22 12.21 -1.52
CA ASP A 184 7.06 12.20 -2.40
C ASP A 184 7.11 11.10 -3.48
N ASN A 185 8.22 10.36 -3.60
CA ASN A 185 8.27 9.16 -4.44
C ASN A 185 7.86 7.92 -3.63
N ILE A 186 6.90 7.14 -4.15
CA ILE A 186 6.37 5.98 -3.42
C ILE A 186 7.36 4.83 -3.29
N ASP A 187 8.33 4.69 -4.20
CA ASP A 187 9.38 3.66 -4.10
C ASP A 187 10.28 3.94 -2.91
N ASP A 188 10.79 5.17 -2.84
CA ASP A 188 11.66 5.68 -1.79
C ASP A 188 10.95 5.63 -0.45
N ALA A 189 9.72 6.12 -0.40
CA ALA A 189 8.90 6.13 0.80
C ALA A 189 8.60 4.71 1.30
N ALA A 190 8.28 3.77 0.40
CA ALA A 190 7.99 2.39 0.77
C ALA A 190 9.23 1.67 1.31
N LEU A 191 10.39 1.79 0.65
CA LEU A 191 11.62 1.16 1.13
C LEU A 191 12.11 1.80 2.43
N THR A 192 12.00 3.12 2.56
CA THR A 192 12.30 3.84 3.81
C THR A 192 11.43 3.32 4.96
N ALA A 193 10.13 3.16 4.74
CA ALA A 193 9.22 2.56 5.72
C ALA A 193 9.61 1.13 6.07
N ALA A 194 9.96 0.31 5.08
CA ALA A 194 10.37 -1.06 5.33
C ALA A 194 11.62 -1.14 6.23
N ARG A 195 12.66 -0.37 5.90
CA ARG A 195 13.89 -0.27 6.69
C ARG A 195 13.62 0.22 8.12
N TYR A 196 12.80 1.25 8.26
CA TYR A 196 12.43 1.79 9.56
C TYR A 196 11.70 0.74 10.42
N LEU A 197 10.67 0.09 9.87
CA LEU A 197 9.89 -0.93 10.58
C LEU A 197 10.76 -2.12 11.00
N CYS A 198 11.61 -2.64 10.10
CA CYS A 198 12.55 -3.71 10.42
C CYS A 198 13.49 -3.32 11.56
N ALA A 199 14.10 -2.13 11.48
CA ALA A 199 15.01 -1.67 12.53
C ALA A 199 14.33 -1.46 13.89
N ARG A 200 13.02 -1.14 13.91
CA ARG A 200 12.27 -0.91 15.15
C ARG A 200 11.68 -2.17 15.74
N GLY A 201 11.20 -3.10 14.91
CA GLY A 201 10.53 -4.32 15.36
C GLY A 201 11.41 -5.57 15.40
N GLY A 202 12.54 -5.58 14.68
CA GLY A 202 13.32 -6.80 14.47
C GLY A 202 12.53 -7.79 13.62
N ASP A 203 12.16 -8.94 14.20
CA ASP A 203 11.39 -9.98 13.51
C ASP A 203 9.89 -9.65 13.44
N LEU A 204 9.45 -9.12 12.30
CA LEU A 204 8.07 -8.74 12.01
C LEU A 204 7.16 -9.93 11.68
N ARG A 205 7.69 -11.16 11.65
CA ARG A 205 6.88 -12.38 11.59
C ARG A 205 6.29 -12.73 12.95
N THR A 206 6.78 -12.11 14.01
CA THR A 206 6.25 -12.25 15.37
C THR A 206 5.24 -11.14 15.68
N ALA A 207 4.22 -11.45 16.48
CA ALA A 207 3.26 -10.44 16.94
C ALA A 207 3.97 -9.28 17.67
N GLN A 208 4.91 -9.61 18.55
CA GLN A 208 5.66 -8.61 19.32
C GLN A 208 6.47 -7.67 18.42
N GLY A 209 7.22 -8.19 17.45
CA GLY A 209 8.04 -7.39 16.56
C GLY A 209 7.18 -6.49 15.66
N TRP A 210 6.10 -7.04 15.10
CA TRP A 210 5.16 -6.30 14.27
C TRP A 210 4.49 -5.16 15.04
N GLU A 211 3.93 -5.44 16.22
CA GLU A 211 3.30 -4.41 17.06
C GLU A 211 4.30 -3.33 17.50
N THR A 212 5.53 -3.72 17.84
CA THR A 212 6.60 -2.77 18.21
C THR A 212 6.95 -1.85 17.05
N ALA A 213 7.06 -2.39 15.83
CA ALA A 213 7.33 -1.61 14.63
C ALA A 213 6.21 -0.59 14.35
N LEU A 214 4.95 -1.01 14.43
CA LEU A 214 3.81 -0.13 14.14
C LEU A 214 3.62 0.94 15.22
N MET A 215 3.82 0.62 16.49
CA MET A 215 3.80 1.62 17.57
C MET A 215 4.96 2.61 17.48
N ALA A 216 6.08 2.22 16.87
CA ALA A 216 7.19 3.13 16.56
C ALA A 216 6.93 4.00 15.33
N TYR A 217 6.08 3.56 14.41
CA TYR A 217 5.63 4.35 13.26
C TYR A 217 4.61 5.41 13.69
N ASN A 218 3.61 4.99 14.47
CA ASN A 218 2.63 5.86 15.09
C ASN A 218 2.19 5.26 16.43
N LEU A 219 2.35 6.01 17.53
CA LEU A 219 2.05 5.55 18.89
C LEU A 219 0.54 5.55 19.18
N SER A 220 -0.21 4.74 18.43
CA SER A 220 -1.66 4.65 18.50
C SER A 220 -2.14 3.21 18.31
N GLY A 221 -2.83 2.67 19.32
CA GLY A 221 -3.44 1.34 19.22
C GLY A 221 -4.56 1.27 18.19
N GLN A 222 -5.21 2.41 17.87
CA GLN A 222 -6.18 2.47 16.78
C GLN A 222 -5.49 2.34 15.42
N TYR A 223 -4.40 3.09 15.21
CA TYR A 223 -3.59 3.02 14.01
C TYR A 223 -3.10 1.59 13.75
N LEU A 224 -2.57 0.94 14.78
CA LEU A 224 -2.10 -0.45 14.70
C LEU A 224 -3.19 -1.39 14.20
N ARG A 225 -4.41 -1.30 14.76
CA ARG A 225 -5.55 -2.12 14.33
C ARG A 225 -5.98 -1.80 12.90
N ASP A 226 -6.05 -0.53 12.54
CA ASP A 226 -6.47 -0.12 11.21
C ASP A 226 -5.49 -0.59 10.13
N VAL A 227 -4.17 -0.51 10.39
CA VAL A 227 -3.15 -1.07 9.51
C VAL A 227 -3.25 -2.60 9.44
N ARG A 228 -3.42 -3.27 10.59
CA ARG A 228 -3.57 -4.73 10.67
C ARG A 228 -4.75 -5.21 9.83
N ASP A 229 -5.90 -4.56 9.93
CA ASP A 229 -7.11 -4.93 9.19
C ASP A 229 -6.94 -4.74 7.68
N ARG A 230 -6.29 -3.64 7.27
CA ARG A 230 -5.95 -3.40 5.86
C ARG A 230 -5.00 -4.47 5.32
N ALA A 231 -3.90 -4.71 6.03
CA ALA A 231 -2.90 -5.71 5.64
C ALA A 231 -3.50 -7.12 5.59
N ALA A 232 -4.39 -7.47 6.54
CA ALA A 232 -5.07 -8.76 6.55
C ALA A 232 -6.00 -8.93 5.34
N ALA A 233 -6.77 -7.89 4.97
CA ALA A 233 -7.59 -7.93 3.77
C ALA A 233 -6.75 -8.11 2.49
N TYR A 234 -5.66 -7.34 2.36
CA TYR A 234 -4.73 -7.47 1.23
C TYR A 234 -4.08 -8.85 1.17
N SER A 235 -3.81 -9.47 2.32
CA SER A 235 -3.22 -10.81 2.37
C SER A 235 -4.05 -11.91 1.74
N VAL A 236 -5.37 -11.70 1.65
CA VAL A 236 -6.31 -12.62 0.98
C VAL A 236 -6.88 -12.04 -0.33
N GLY A 237 -6.21 -11.01 -0.86
CA GLY A 237 -6.54 -10.44 -2.17
C GLY A 237 -7.88 -9.70 -2.21
N THR A 238 -8.28 -9.04 -1.12
CA THR A 238 -9.52 -8.25 -1.05
C THR A 238 -9.29 -6.88 -0.40
N ARG A 239 -10.28 -6.01 -0.50
CA ARG A 239 -10.42 -4.80 0.31
C ARG A 239 -11.22 -5.13 1.59
N PRO A 240 -10.99 -4.42 2.72
CA PRO A 240 -11.83 -4.54 3.92
C PRO A 240 -13.31 -4.24 3.65
#